data_AF-Q4DQU9-F1
#
_entry.id   AF-Q4DQU9-F1
#
_cell.length_a   1.000
_cell.length_b   1.000
_cell.length_c   1.000
_cell.angle_alpha   90.00
_cell.angle_beta   90.00
_cell.angle_gamma   90.00
#
_symmetry.space_group_name_H-M   'P 1'
#
loop_
_entity.id
_entity.type
_entity.pdbx_description
1 polymer ?
#
loop_
_entity_poly.entity_id
_entity_poly.type
_entity_poly.pdbx_seq_one_letter_code
_entity_poly.pdbx_strand_id
1 'polypeptide(L)'
;MSIVASFVSECVRNGRWIRGLLALHGSLHSDEVDVSKARIQLATTIINKDWYTALALVRTKDTFYLDELSKFIYECSRSAYFPSEVFVNVVETFLQSVRGRNESQNRIFVSAIKWTTWNQALQFLTMLESPDGKSIKEVSEWLRISRVFGSNEKRHIINTVLMQLNSSDLDHLNVATQANQRTKRALPVFSATGRQENSGLAKALNSLKTNDFLSMTSVARIANATMRGENVSWKLALSLVLKHRVVEDLNEMFARLIGVCCPQNWRVALDYFHLEGKFALWLASRQSWRAGLIVSQSNLIPISEAYDILSRCATPTTESRKLITLSGASKRICTPSKRAIASMLASGYLLEELQLSAFSKVCQRTGDWESALFLFYRVATDEFQRRAIFSLLESCPNITTEKVLGLVNNLHPASASTTYMMIKHSKSWTEALHILRYVMARGTRCNPQILSAFMDVDPPFNVLSLVLRKMKNATNKGILRRLKSRENGGFSR
;
A
#
# COMPACT_ATOMS: atom_id res chain seq x y z
N MET A 1 -42.62 -13.75 -25.24
CA MET A 1 -42.05 -12.73 -24.34
C MET A 1 -43.18 -11.97 -23.68
N SER A 2 -43.20 -11.93 -22.35
CA SER A 2 -44.19 -11.15 -21.59
C SER A 2 -44.02 -9.64 -21.89
N ILE A 3 -45.13 -8.95 -22.20
CA ILE A 3 -45.13 -7.49 -22.45
C ILE A 3 -44.59 -6.75 -21.22
N VAL A 4 -44.99 -7.20 -20.03
CA VAL A 4 -44.53 -6.65 -18.74
C VAL A 4 -43.02 -6.81 -18.61
N ALA A 5 -42.47 -8.00 -18.88
CA ALA A 5 -41.04 -8.25 -18.78
C ALA A 5 -40.21 -7.39 -19.76
N SER A 6 -40.70 -7.21 -20.99
CA SER A 6 -40.06 -6.35 -21.99
C SER A 6 -40.04 -4.89 -21.53
N PHE A 7 -41.18 -4.37 -21.07
CA PHE A 7 -41.29 -3.00 -20.56
C PHE A 7 -40.41 -2.74 -19.33
N VAL A 8 -40.36 -3.69 -18.40
CA VAL A 8 -39.49 -3.60 -17.21
C VAL A 8 -38.02 -3.62 -17.62
N SER A 9 -37.64 -4.48 -18.55
CA SER A 9 -36.26 -4.55 -19.08
C SER A 9 -35.86 -3.23 -19.76
N GLU A 10 -36.78 -2.59 -20.47
CA GLU A 10 -36.57 -1.26 -21.05
C GLU A 10 -36.42 -0.18 -19.96
N CYS A 11 -37.26 -0.23 -18.91
CA CYS A 11 -37.15 0.67 -17.77
C CYS A 11 -35.79 0.54 -17.07
N VAL A 12 -35.29 -0.68 -16.92
CA VAL A 12 -33.96 -1.00 -16.39
C VAL A 12 -32.87 -0.36 -17.23
N ARG A 13 -32.90 -0.54 -18.56
CA ARG A 13 -31.91 0.05 -19.49
C ARG A 13 -31.90 1.58 -19.44
N ASN A 14 -33.07 2.19 -19.30
CA ASN A 14 -33.23 3.65 -19.26
C ASN A 14 -33.12 4.25 -17.85
N GLY A 15 -32.85 3.45 -16.81
CA GLY A 15 -32.76 3.90 -15.42
C GLY A 15 -34.09 4.39 -14.81
N ARG A 16 -35.23 4.11 -15.45
CA ARG A 16 -36.60 4.52 -15.04
C ARG A 16 -37.23 3.49 -14.09
N TRP A 17 -36.53 3.18 -13.01
CA TRP A 17 -36.85 2.07 -12.12
C TRP A 17 -38.24 2.17 -11.43
N ILE A 18 -38.72 3.37 -11.10
CA ILE A 18 -40.07 3.56 -10.51
C ILE A 18 -41.16 3.06 -11.47
N ARG A 19 -41.04 3.35 -12.77
CA ARG A 19 -41.99 2.87 -13.79
C ARG A 19 -41.92 1.36 -13.94
N GLY A 20 -40.72 0.78 -13.87
CA GLY A 20 -40.52 -0.66 -13.86
C GLY A 20 -41.20 -1.33 -12.65
N LEU A 21 -41.11 -0.71 -11.47
CA LEU A 21 -41.73 -1.23 -10.25
C LEU A 21 -43.26 -1.19 -10.32
N LEU A 22 -43.83 -0.08 -10.81
CA LEU A 22 -45.28 0.04 -11.03
C LEU A 22 -45.78 -0.98 -12.06
N ALA A 23 -45.03 -1.22 -13.13
CA ALA A 23 -45.39 -2.23 -14.13
C ALA A 23 -45.35 -3.66 -13.56
N LEU A 24 -44.49 -3.93 -12.58
CA LEU A 24 -44.42 -5.23 -11.91
C LEU A 24 -45.51 -5.44 -10.85
N HIS A 25 -46.26 -4.41 -10.43
CA HIS A 25 -47.16 -4.51 -9.29
C HIS A 25 -48.19 -5.64 -9.44
N GLY A 26 -48.73 -5.84 -10.64
CA GLY A 26 -49.67 -6.95 -10.95
C GLY A 26 -49.00 -8.30 -11.27
N SER A 27 -47.67 -8.35 -11.39
CA SER A 27 -46.91 -9.55 -11.79
C SER A 27 -45.78 -9.89 -10.83
N LEU A 28 -45.75 -9.27 -9.64
CA LEU A 28 -44.67 -9.40 -8.66
C LEU A 28 -44.42 -10.87 -8.27
N HIS A 29 -45.52 -11.62 -8.11
CA HIS A 29 -45.53 -13.03 -7.74
C HIS A 29 -45.59 -13.98 -8.94
N SER A 30 -45.52 -13.46 -10.17
CA SER A 30 -45.51 -14.30 -11.37
C SER A 30 -44.29 -15.21 -11.38
N ASP A 31 -44.52 -16.47 -11.75
CA ASP A 31 -43.49 -17.49 -11.96
C ASP A 31 -43.08 -17.59 -13.44
N GLU A 32 -43.55 -16.68 -14.30
CA GLU A 32 -43.04 -16.54 -15.66
C GLU A 32 -41.53 -16.25 -15.65
N VAL A 33 -40.79 -16.99 -16.49
CA VAL A 33 -39.33 -16.90 -16.60
C VAL A 33 -38.88 -15.47 -16.95
N ASP A 34 -39.51 -14.87 -17.96
CA ASP A 34 -39.16 -13.52 -18.43
C ASP A 34 -39.42 -12.47 -17.34
N VAL A 35 -40.54 -12.60 -16.62
CA VAL A 35 -40.92 -11.67 -15.54
C VAL A 35 -39.95 -11.81 -14.36
N SER A 36 -39.57 -13.04 -14.00
CA SER A 36 -38.60 -13.27 -12.91
C SER A 36 -37.22 -12.69 -13.25
N LYS A 37 -36.72 -12.89 -14.47
CA LYS A 37 -35.46 -12.27 -14.92
C LYS A 37 -35.53 -10.74 -14.90
N ALA A 38 -36.61 -10.17 -15.44
CA ALA A 38 -36.81 -8.72 -15.45
C ALA A 38 -36.89 -8.15 -14.02
N ARG A 39 -37.53 -8.87 -13.09
CA ARG A 39 -37.62 -8.52 -11.67
C ARG A 39 -36.24 -8.48 -11.00
N ILE A 40 -35.39 -9.49 -11.20
CA ILE A 40 -34.02 -9.52 -10.66
C ILE A 40 -33.15 -8.40 -11.27
N GLN A 41 -33.28 -8.16 -12.58
CA GLN A 41 -32.57 -7.07 -13.25
C GLN A 41 -33.00 -5.69 -12.70
N LEU A 42 -34.29 -5.51 -12.43
CA LEU A 42 -34.80 -4.30 -11.79
C LEU A 42 -34.23 -4.14 -10.38
N ALA A 43 -34.29 -5.19 -9.56
CA ALA A 43 -33.70 -5.21 -8.22
C ALA A 43 -32.22 -4.79 -8.24
N THR A 44 -31.46 -5.33 -9.19
CA THR A 44 -30.04 -5.01 -9.40
C THR A 44 -29.81 -3.51 -9.64
N THR A 45 -30.70 -2.82 -10.37
CA THR A 45 -30.58 -1.38 -10.62
C THR A 45 -31.06 -0.50 -9.47
N ILE A 46 -31.98 -1.00 -8.65
CA ILE A 46 -32.55 -0.26 -7.52
C ILE A 46 -31.64 -0.34 -6.29
N ILE A 47 -30.80 -1.36 -6.16
CA ILE A 47 -29.99 -1.65 -4.97
C ILE A 47 -29.26 -0.44 -4.35
N ASN A 48 -28.71 0.45 -5.18
CA ASN A 48 -27.97 1.65 -4.74
C ASN A 48 -28.87 2.84 -4.39
N LYS A 49 -30.18 2.74 -4.63
CA LYS A 49 -31.18 3.77 -4.37
C LYS A 49 -32.09 3.37 -3.21
N ASP A 50 -32.56 2.12 -3.23
CA ASP A 50 -33.42 1.54 -2.21
C ASP A 50 -33.17 0.03 -2.12
N TRP A 51 -32.23 -0.34 -1.25
CA TRP A 51 -31.84 -1.73 -1.07
C TRP A 51 -32.97 -2.59 -0.49
N TYR A 52 -33.86 -2.01 0.32
CA TYR A 52 -34.94 -2.74 0.97
C TYR A 52 -35.97 -3.20 -0.07
N THR A 53 -36.39 -2.27 -0.94
CA THR A 53 -37.27 -2.59 -2.06
C THR A 53 -36.59 -3.55 -3.04
N ALA A 54 -35.31 -3.36 -3.35
CA ALA A 54 -34.57 -4.28 -4.21
C ALA A 54 -34.56 -5.71 -3.66
N LEU A 55 -34.37 -5.88 -2.35
CA LEU A 55 -34.38 -7.20 -1.72
C LEU A 55 -35.77 -7.85 -1.77
N ALA A 56 -36.84 -7.08 -1.56
CA ALA A 56 -38.22 -7.58 -1.64
C ALA A 56 -38.60 -8.11 -3.04
N LEU A 57 -37.91 -7.66 -4.09
CA LEU A 57 -38.11 -8.14 -5.46
C LEU A 57 -37.47 -9.50 -5.73
N VAL A 58 -36.44 -9.91 -4.98
CA VAL A 58 -35.70 -11.16 -5.26
C VAL A 58 -36.17 -12.26 -4.31
N ARG A 59 -36.55 -13.41 -4.88
CA ARG A 59 -37.06 -14.57 -4.14
C ARG A 59 -35.99 -15.65 -4.02
N THR A 60 -36.05 -16.47 -2.98
CA THR A 60 -35.16 -17.65 -2.83
C THR A 60 -35.31 -18.66 -3.99
N LYS A 61 -36.49 -18.71 -4.61
CA LYS A 61 -36.76 -19.52 -5.81
C LYS A 61 -36.05 -18.99 -7.07
N ASP A 62 -35.58 -17.75 -7.08
CA ASP A 62 -34.93 -17.14 -8.26
C ASP A 62 -33.52 -17.73 -8.54
N THR A 63 -33.10 -18.74 -7.77
CA THR A 63 -31.86 -19.50 -7.95
C THR A 63 -31.75 -20.27 -9.26
N PHE A 64 -32.85 -20.42 -10.02
CA PHE A 64 -32.80 -20.95 -11.39
C PHE A 64 -32.21 -19.96 -12.40
N TYR A 65 -32.23 -18.66 -12.10
CA TYR A 65 -31.76 -17.59 -13.00
C TYR A 65 -30.37 -17.10 -12.56
N LEU A 66 -29.39 -18.00 -12.63
CA LEU A 66 -28.06 -17.79 -12.04
C LEU A 66 -27.32 -16.58 -12.62
N ASP A 67 -27.49 -16.24 -13.89
CA ASP A 67 -26.81 -15.10 -14.53
C ASP A 67 -27.25 -13.79 -13.88
N GLU A 68 -28.57 -13.57 -13.82
CA GLU A 68 -29.18 -12.39 -13.22
C GLU A 68 -28.94 -12.35 -11.71
N LEU A 69 -29.09 -13.47 -11.02
CA LEU A 69 -28.87 -13.57 -9.58
C LEU A 69 -27.40 -13.32 -9.21
N SER A 70 -26.45 -13.85 -9.98
CA SER A 70 -25.02 -13.61 -9.78
C SER A 70 -24.66 -12.13 -9.90
N LYS A 71 -25.31 -11.41 -10.81
CA LYS A 71 -25.15 -9.96 -10.97
C LYS A 71 -25.78 -9.20 -9.81
N PHE A 72 -26.97 -9.58 -9.37
CA PHE A 72 -27.62 -8.99 -8.20
C PHE A 72 -26.75 -9.13 -6.94
N ILE A 73 -26.24 -10.34 -6.67
CA ILE A 73 -25.39 -10.64 -5.50
C ILE A 73 -24.07 -9.86 -5.58
N TYR A 74 -23.46 -9.78 -6.77
CA TYR A 74 -22.29 -8.95 -6.98
C TYR A 74 -22.56 -7.47 -6.63
N GLU A 75 -23.67 -6.90 -7.10
CA GLU A 75 -24.03 -5.52 -6.76
C GLU A 75 -24.34 -5.33 -5.27
N CYS A 76 -24.96 -6.31 -4.60
CA CYS A 76 -25.16 -6.30 -3.16
C CYS A 76 -23.81 -6.26 -2.41
N SER A 77 -22.84 -7.07 -2.85
CA SER A 77 -21.50 -7.08 -2.24
C SER A 77 -20.80 -5.73 -2.39
N ARG A 78 -21.00 -5.07 -3.53
CA ARG A 78 -20.32 -3.85 -3.93
C ARG A 78 -20.97 -2.58 -3.40
N SER A 79 -22.26 -2.59 -3.12
CA SER A 79 -23.01 -1.40 -2.75
C SER A 79 -22.62 -0.86 -1.38
N ALA A 80 -22.31 0.44 -1.32
CA ALA A 80 -22.05 1.15 -0.07
C ALA A 80 -23.33 1.35 0.78
N TYR A 81 -24.51 1.32 0.15
CA TYR A 81 -25.80 1.53 0.81
C TYR A 81 -26.41 0.24 1.36
N PHE A 82 -25.92 -0.91 0.90
CA PHE A 82 -26.40 -2.21 1.34
C PHE A 82 -25.69 -2.60 2.65
N PRO A 83 -26.40 -2.78 3.78
CA PRO A 83 -25.77 -3.11 5.05
C PRO A 83 -25.01 -4.45 5.01
N SER A 84 -23.87 -4.52 5.70
CA SER A 84 -23.00 -5.71 5.68
C SER A 84 -23.69 -6.95 6.27
N GLU A 85 -24.40 -6.79 7.40
CA GLU A 85 -25.12 -7.87 8.07
C GLU A 85 -26.26 -8.43 7.20
N VAL A 86 -27.04 -7.55 6.58
CA VAL A 86 -28.10 -7.94 5.64
C VAL A 86 -27.48 -8.70 4.46
N PHE A 87 -26.32 -8.26 3.97
CA PHE A 87 -25.65 -8.93 2.86
C PHE A 87 -25.22 -10.36 3.20
N VAL A 88 -24.67 -10.56 4.41
CA VAL A 88 -24.31 -11.90 4.89
C VAL A 88 -25.56 -12.80 4.89
N ASN A 89 -26.65 -12.38 5.53
CA ASN A 89 -27.88 -13.15 5.59
C ASN A 89 -28.45 -13.50 4.20
N VAL A 90 -28.39 -12.55 3.26
CA VAL A 90 -28.86 -12.76 1.88
C VAL A 90 -28.03 -13.83 1.18
N VAL A 91 -26.70 -13.74 1.26
CA VAL A 91 -25.80 -14.72 0.64
C VAL A 91 -25.99 -16.10 1.27
N GLU A 92 -26.07 -16.19 2.60
CA GLU A 92 -26.31 -17.45 3.30
C GLU A 92 -27.62 -18.10 2.88
N THR A 93 -28.71 -17.32 2.81
CA THR A 93 -30.03 -17.80 2.36
C THR A 93 -29.96 -18.34 0.93
N PHE A 94 -29.27 -17.65 0.03
CA PHE A 94 -29.10 -18.13 -1.34
C PHE A 94 -28.24 -19.39 -1.42
N LEU A 95 -27.10 -19.45 -0.71
CA LEU A 95 -26.25 -20.64 -0.66
C LEU A 95 -26.97 -21.87 -0.09
N GLN A 96 -27.83 -21.68 0.91
CA GLN A 96 -28.67 -22.75 1.46
C GLN A 96 -29.76 -23.20 0.49
N SER A 97 -30.40 -22.29 -0.24
CA SER A 97 -31.46 -22.64 -1.20
C SER A 97 -30.96 -23.33 -2.49
N VAL A 98 -29.66 -23.25 -2.78
CA VAL A 98 -29.00 -24.04 -3.84
C VAL A 98 -28.24 -25.25 -3.30
N ARG A 99 -28.47 -25.68 -2.05
CA ARG A 99 -27.84 -26.89 -1.50
C ARG A 99 -28.09 -28.12 -2.39
N GLY A 100 -27.06 -28.94 -2.59
CA GLY A 100 -27.04 -30.06 -3.56
C GLY A 100 -26.80 -29.65 -5.02
N ARG A 101 -26.84 -28.35 -5.36
CA ARG A 101 -26.52 -27.82 -6.71
C ARG A 101 -25.16 -27.14 -6.69
N ASN A 102 -24.10 -27.96 -6.72
CA ASN A 102 -22.72 -27.50 -6.55
C ASN A 102 -22.29 -26.38 -7.50
N GLU A 103 -22.63 -26.46 -8.80
CA GLU A 103 -22.31 -25.41 -9.77
C GLU A 103 -22.97 -24.07 -9.41
N SER A 104 -24.24 -24.12 -9.02
CA SER A 104 -25.01 -22.94 -8.59
C SER A 104 -24.43 -22.30 -7.33
N GLN A 105 -24.09 -23.12 -6.33
CA GLN A 105 -23.45 -22.69 -5.09
C GLN A 105 -22.14 -21.97 -5.35
N ASN A 106 -21.22 -22.59 -6.11
CA ASN A 106 -19.92 -22.00 -6.44
C ASN A 106 -20.06 -20.68 -7.21
N ARG A 107 -21.02 -20.59 -8.11
CA ARG A 107 -21.24 -19.37 -8.89
C ARG A 107 -21.75 -18.21 -8.04
N ILE A 108 -22.74 -18.46 -7.17
CA ILE A 108 -23.24 -17.49 -6.20
C ILE A 108 -22.10 -17.02 -5.29
N PHE A 109 -21.31 -17.96 -4.79
CA PHE A 109 -20.16 -17.70 -3.95
C PHE A 109 -19.14 -16.77 -4.62
N VAL A 110 -18.70 -17.09 -5.85
CA VAL A 110 -17.71 -16.28 -6.57
C VAL A 110 -18.20 -14.85 -6.80
N SER A 111 -19.50 -14.65 -7.04
CA SER A 111 -20.10 -13.31 -7.14
C SER A 111 -20.11 -12.59 -5.79
N ALA A 112 -20.47 -13.29 -4.71
CA ALA A 112 -20.59 -12.72 -3.38
C ALA A 112 -19.25 -12.19 -2.88
N ILE A 113 -18.16 -12.96 -3.00
CA ILE A 113 -16.87 -12.63 -2.37
C ILE A 113 -16.10 -11.47 -3.03
N LYS A 114 -16.65 -10.84 -4.08
CA LYS A 114 -15.93 -9.81 -4.85
C LYS A 114 -15.61 -8.56 -4.01
N TRP A 115 -16.45 -8.24 -3.03
CA TRP A 115 -16.32 -7.05 -2.16
C TRP A 115 -16.52 -7.35 -0.67
N THR A 116 -16.17 -8.56 -0.23
CA THR A 116 -16.35 -9.01 1.17
C THR A 116 -15.07 -8.91 1.97
N THR A 117 -15.17 -8.94 3.29
CA THR A 117 -13.99 -9.16 4.14
C THR A 117 -13.40 -10.56 3.90
N TRP A 118 -12.15 -10.80 4.33
CA TRP A 118 -11.60 -12.16 4.25
C TRP A 118 -12.35 -13.12 5.17
N ASN A 119 -12.82 -12.64 6.33
CA ASN A 119 -13.64 -13.42 7.25
C ASN A 119 -14.95 -13.89 6.61
N GLN A 120 -15.69 -12.96 5.99
CA GLN A 120 -16.92 -13.28 5.26
C GLN A 120 -16.67 -14.27 4.12
N ALA A 121 -15.59 -14.09 3.36
CA ALA A 121 -15.24 -15.01 2.29
C ALA A 121 -14.96 -16.44 2.81
N LEU A 122 -14.31 -16.57 3.96
CA LEU A 122 -14.10 -17.88 4.61
C LEU A 122 -15.39 -18.48 5.15
N GLN A 123 -16.24 -17.68 5.78
CA GLN A 123 -17.56 -18.12 6.24
C GLN A 123 -18.38 -18.69 5.08
N PHE A 124 -18.50 -17.97 3.97
CA PHE A 124 -19.23 -18.44 2.80
C PHE A 124 -18.58 -19.68 2.16
N LEU A 125 -17.25 -19.81 2.22
CA LEU A 125 -16.55 -20.97 1.69
C LEU A 125 -16.95 -22.25 2.46
N THR A 126 -17.12 -22.17 3.78
CA THR A 126 -17.56 -23.31 4.60
C THR A 126 -18.99 -23.79 4.30
N MET A 127 -19.77 -23.00 3.57
CA MET A 127 -21.13 -23.38 3.16
C MET A 127 -21.17 -24.14 1.83
N LEU A 128 -20.05 -24.24 1.12
CA LEU A 128 -19.97 -24.96 -0.15
C LEU A 128 -19.75 -26.46 0.10
N GLU A 129 -20.61 -27.31 -0.48
CA GLU A 129 -20.48 -28.76 -0.34
C GLU A 129 -19.30 -29.32 -1.15
N SER A 130 -19.07 -28.79 -2.35
CA SER A 130 -17.88 -29.09 -3.15
C SER A 130 -17.35 -27.81 -3.82
N PRO A 131 -16.39 -27.10 -3.21
CA PRO A 131 -15.84 -25.90 -3.81
C PRO A 131 -14.99 -26.24 -5.04
N ASP A 132 -15.29 -25.58 -6.15
CA ASP A 132 -14.61 -25.78 -7.41
C ASP A 132 -13.24 -25.07 -7.45
N GLY A 133 -12.43 -25.40 -8.46
CA GLY A 133 -11.09 -24.80 -8.61
C GLY A 133 -11.12 -23.28 -8.80
N LYS A 134 -12.22 -22.72 -9.31
CA LYS A 134 -12.38 -21.27 -9.48
C LYS A 134 -12.62 -20.57 -8.14
N SER A 135 -13.50 -21.11 -7.31
CA SER A 135 -13.84 -20.62 -5.98
C SER A 135 -12.63 -20.66 -5.07
N ILE A 136 -11.91 -21.80 -5.05
CA ILE A 136 -10.66 -21.95 -4.28
C ILE A 136 -9.63 -20.91 -4.74
N LYS A 137 -9.48 -20.70 -6.05
CA LYS A 137 -8.54 -19.73 -6.60
C LYS A 137 -8.89 -18.29 -6.22
N GLU A 138 -10.14 -17.88 -6.35
CA GLU A 138 -10.60 -16.52 -6.01
C GLU A 138 -10.40 -16.22 -4.53
N VAL A 139 -10.76 -17.16 -3.64
CA VAL A 139 -10.49 -17.03 -2.19
C VAL A 139 -9.00 -16.97 -1.92
N SER A 140 -8.22 -17.85 -2.52
CA SER A 140 -6.77 -17.87 -2.34
C SER A 140 -6.12 -16.55 -2.78
N GLU A 141 -6.57 -15.99 -3.90
CA GLU A 141 -6.11 -14.67 -4.37
C GLU A 141 -6.52 -13.55 -3.39
N TRP A 142 -7.73 -13.60 -2.86
CA TRP A 142 -8.20 -12.65 -1.85
C TRP A 142 -7.41 -12.72 -0.54
N LEU A 143 -7.20 -13.93 -0.02
CA LEU A 143 -6.39 -14.20 1.18
C LEU A 143 -4.95 -13.73 1.00
N ARG A 144 -4.31 -13.98 -0.15
CA ARG A 144 -2.94 -13.53 -0.42
C ARG A 144 -2.79 -12.01 -0.37
N ILE A 145 -3.78 -11.26 -0.87
CA ILE A 145 -3.78 -9.79 -0.81
C ILE A 145 -4.01 -9.33 0.63
N SER A 146 -5.03 -9.89 1.31
CA SER A 146 -5.35 -9.59 2.70
C SER A 146 -4.19 -9.91 3.65
N ARG A 147 -3.36 -10.92 3.35
CA ARG A 147 -2.16 -11.29 4.11
C ARG A 147 -1.12 -10.16 4.18
N VAL A 148 -1.05 -9.28 3.19
CA VAL A 148 -0.03 -8.22 3.16
C VAL A 148 -0.31 -7.16 4.23
N PHE A 149 -1.54 -7.08 4.75
CA PHE A 149 -2.00 -6.02 5.65
C PHE A 149 -2.65 -6.58 6.92
N GLY A 150 -2.52 -5.84 8.03
CA GLY A 150 -3.08 -6.20 9.33
C GLY A 150 -2.13 -6.93 10.28
N SER A 151 -2.71 -7.45 11.37
CA SER A 151 -1.98 -7.98 12.52
C SER A 151 -1.16 -9.25 12.20
N ASN A 152 -0.18 -9.57 13.06
CA ASN A 152 0.54 -10.85 12.97
C ASN A 152 -0.41 -12.05 13.10
N GLU A 153 -1.46 -11.91 13.90
CA GLU A 153 -2.48 -12.93 14.12
C GLU A 153 -3.32 -13.17 12.86
N LYS A 154 -3.85 -12.11 12.23
CA LYS A 154 -4.54 -12.20 10.93
C LYS A 154 -3.65 -12.90 9.90
N ARG A 155 -2.37 -12.54 9.83
CA ARG A 155 -1.41 -13.19 8.93
C ARG A 155 -1.20 -14.67 9.23
N HIS A 156 -1.18 -15.05 10.51
CA HIS A 156 -1.04 -16.43 10.91
C HIS A 156 -2.27 -17.26 10.49
N ILE A 157 -3.48 -16.78 10.78
CA ILE A 157 -4.74 -17.43 10.39
C ILE A 157 -4.80 -17.60 8.87
N ILE A 158 -4.54 -16.53 8.12
CA ILE A 158 -4.55 -16.58 6.65
C ILE A 158 -3.52 -17.59 6.12
N ASN A 159 -2.33 -17.69 6.72
CA ASN A 159 -1.33 -18.67 6.30
C ASN A 159 -1.80 -20.11 6.56
N THR A 160 -2.40 -20.38 7.71
CA THR A 160 -2.96 -21.70 8.03
C THR A 160 -4.02 -22.10 7.02
N VAL A 161 -4.97 -21.20 6.73
CA VAL A 161 -6.03 -21.45 5.74
C VAL A 161 -5.46 -21.64 4.34
N LEU A 162 -4.50 -20.81 3.93
CA LEU A 162 -3.84 -20.99 2.63
C LEU A 162 -3.09 -22.32 2.53
N MET A 163 -2.52 -22.84 3.61
CA MET A 163 -1.91 -24.17 3.62
C MET A 163 -2.97 -25.25 3.42
N GLN A 164 -4.10 -25.15 4.12
CA GLN A 164 -5.23 -26.10 4.00
C GLN A 164 -5.85 -26.10 2.60
N LEU A 165 -6.08 -24.92 2.00
CA LEU A 165 -6.61 -24.80 0.65
C LEU A 165 -5.69 -25.38 -0.44
N ASN A 166 -4.38 -25.49 -0.17
CA ASN A 166 -3.42 -26.10 -1.08
C ASN A 166 -3.17 -27.59 -0.79
N SER A 167 -3.60 -28.09 0.37
CA SER A 167 -3.63 -29.53 0.66
C SER A 167 -4.94 -30.14 0.18
N SER A 168 -4.89 -31.40 -0.24
CA SER A 168 -6.06 -32.12 -0.79
C SER A 168 -7.23 -32.29 0.19
N ASP A 169 -7.01 -32.05 1.50
CA ASP A 169 -8.03 -32.17 2.55
C ASP A 169 -8.71 -30.84 2.85
N LEU A 170 -9.88 -30.64 2.25
CA LEU A 170 -10.73 -29.48 2.54
C LEU A 170 -11.72 -29.72 3.70
N ASP A 171 -11.92 -30.97 4.12
CA ASP A 171 -12.94 -31.38 5.10
C ASP A 171 -12.70 -30.89 6.54
N HIS A 172 -11.64 -30.13 6.79
CA HIS A 172 -11.24 -29.66 8.13
C HIS A 172 -11.21 -28.13 8.30
N LEU A 173 -11.89 -27.37 7.44
CA LEU A 173 -12.07 -25.91 7.59
C LEU A 173 -13.06 -25.53 8.72
N ASN A 174 -12.82 -25.98 9.95
CA ASN A 174 -13.51 -25.46 11.13
C ASN A 174 -12.85 -24.16 11.61
N VAL A 175 -13.18 -23.05 10.93
CA VAL A 175 -12.66 -21.70 11.26
C VAL A 175 -13.18 -21.19 12.62
N ALA A 176 -14.26 -21.76 13.15
CA ALA A 176 -14.90 -21.27 14.37
C ALA A 176 -14.20 -21.63 15.70
N THR A 177 -13.16 -22.48 15.73
CA THR A 177 -12.62 -22.97 17.03
C THR A 177 -11.09 -23.09 17.17
N GLN A 178 -10.30 -22.73 16.15
CA GLN A 178 -8.83 -22.89 16.21
C GLN A 178 -8.04 -21.65 16.68
N ALA A 179 -8.59 -20.88 17.63
CA ALA A 179 -7.83 -19.84 18.33
C ALA A 179 -6.79 -20.40 19.34
N ASN A 180 -6.73 -21.71 19.57
CA ASN A 180 -5.88 -22.31 20.59
C ASN A 180 -5.07 -23.52 20.10
N GLN A 181 -4.14 -23.35 19.16
CA GLN A 181 -3.01 -24.29 19.01
C GLN A 181 -1.68 -23.57 18.84
N ARG A 182 -1.00 -23.38 19.99
CA ARG A 182 0.43 -23.08 20.08
C ARG A 182 1.23 -24.25 19.51
N THR A 183 1.94 -24.06 18.39
CA THR A 183 3.25 -24.70 18.23
C THR A 183 4.12 -23.94 17.24
N LYS A 184 5.33 -23.64 17.68
CA LYS A 184 6.44 -23.13 16.89
C LYS A 184 6.70 -24.07 15.70
N ARG A 185 6.11 -23.81 14.53
CA ARG A 185 6.63 -24.31 13.26
C ARG A 185 7.13 -23.12 12.44
N ALA A 186 8.39 -23.22 12.04
CA ALA A 186 9.10 -22.23 11.26
C ALA A 186 8.29 -21.86 10.02
N LEU A 187 7.99 -20.57 9.87
CA LEU A 187 7.36 -20.02 8.67
C LEU A 187 8.26 -20.34 7.46
N PRO A 188 7.78 -21.06 6.43
CA PRO A 188 8.42 -20.96 5.13
C PRO A 188 8.25 -19.52 4.67
N VAL A 189 9.39 -18.81 4.59
CA VAL A 189 9.49 -17.51 3.95
C VAL A 189 9.16 -17.73 2.48
N PHE A 190 7.89 -17.55 2.11
CA PHE A 190 7.53 -17.40 0.70
C PHE A 190 8.23 -16.13 0.21
N SER A 191 9.34 -16.32 -0.48
CA SER A 191 10.08 -15.27 -1.20
C SER A 191 9.10 -14.43 -2.00
N ALA A 192 9.25 -13.11 -1.89
CA ALA A 192 8.45 -12.12 -2.60
C ALA A 192 8.24 -12.55 -4.07
N THR A 193 6.98 -12.75 -4.45
CA THR A 193 6.54 -13.16 -5.77
C THR A 193 6.84 -12.07 -6.81
N GLY A 194 8.09 -11.98 -7.25
CA GLY A 194 8.58 -10.93 -8.16
C GLY A 194 8.15 -11.04 -9.63
N ARG A 195 7.38 -12.08 -10.04
CA ARG A 195 6.98 -12.25 -11.46
C ARG A 195 5.48 -12.38 -11.74
N GLN A 196 4.63 -12.62 -10.75
CA GLN A 196 3.19 -12.84 -11.01
C GLN A 196 2.33 -11.57 -11.03
N GLU A 197 2.78 -10.45 -10.46
CA GLU A 197 1.90 -9.30 -10.23
C GLU A 197 1.60 -8.47 -11.48
N ASN A 198 2.50 -8.39 -12.48
CA ASN A 198 2.22 -7.73 -13.76
C ASN A 198 0.99 -8.35 -14.46
N SER A 199 0.78 -9.66 -14.31
CA SER A 199 -0.40 -10.35 -14.83
C SER A 199 -1.70 -9.93 -14.12
N GLY A 200 -1.60 -9.55 -12.84
CA GLY A 200 -2.73 -9.11 -12.02
C GLY A 200 -3.24 -7.72 -12.42
N LEU A 201 -2.35 -6.81 -12.79
CA LEU A 201 -2.71 -5.47 -13.28
C LEU A 201 -3.41 -5.55 -14.64
N ALA A 202 -2.86 -6.33 -15.58
CA ALA A 202 -3.47 -6.54 -16.89
C ALA A 202 -4.88 -7.12 -16.76
N LYS A 203 -5.08 -8.08 -15.85
CA LYS A 203 -6.42 -8.62 -15.52
C LYS A 203 -7.36 -7.55 -14.96
N ALA A 204 -6.90 -6.77 -13.98
CA ALA A 204 -7.71 -5.70 -13.38
C ALA A 204 -8.16 -4.66 -14.41
N LEU A 205 -7.24 -4.22 -15.28
CA LEU A 205 -7.54 -3.28 -16.36
C LEU A 205 -8.44 -3.90 -17.44
N ASN A 206 -8.29 -5.19 -17.74
CA ASN A 206 -9.17 -5.89 -18.67
C ASN A 206 -10.59 -6.01 -18.11
N SER A 207 -10.76 -6.35 -16.82
CA SER A 207 -12.09 -6.39 -16.18
C SER A 207 -12.81 -5.04 -16.22
N LEU A 208 -12.08 -3.93 -16.09
CA LEU A 208 -12.64 -2.58 -16.28
C LEU A 208 -13.08 -2.31 -17.72
N LYS A 209 -12.44 -2.92 -18.73
CA LYS A 209 -12.81 -2.77 -20.15
C LYS A 209 -13.97 -3.67 -20.56
N THR A 210 -14.05 -4.88 -20.04
CA THR A 210 -15.07 -5.88 -20.41
C THR A 210 -16.38 -5.71 -19.65
N ASN A 211 -16.47 -4.76 -18.70
CA ASN A 211 -17.60 -4.65 -17.76
C ASN A 211 -17.82 -5.93 -16.92
N ASP A 212 -16.77 -6.74 -16.76
CA ASP A 212 -16.81 -7.89 -15.85
C ASP A 212 -16.90 -7.43 -14.39
N PHE A 213 -17.25 -8.36 -13.50
CA PHE A 213 -17.29 -8.11 -12.06
C PHE A 213 -15.92 -7.66 -11.53
N LEU A 214 -15.81 -6.36 -11.24
CA LEU A 214 -14.63 -5.78 -10.61
C LEU A 214 -14.52 -6.33 -9.19
N SER A 215 -13.46 -7.08 -8.94
CA SER A 215 -13.16 -7.57 -7.60
C SER A 215 -12.32 -6.57 -6.82
N MET A 216 -12.49 -6.59 -5.50
CA MET A 216 -11.65 -5.84 -4.58
C MET A 216 -10.18 -6.32 -4.64
N THR A 217 -9.92 -7.59 -5.00
CA THR A 217 -8.57 -8.08 -5.34
C THR A 217 -7.93 -7.25 -6.46
N SER A 218 -8.70 -6.90 -7.47
CA SER A 218 -8.22 -6.14 -8.63
C SER A 218 -7.92 -4.69 -8.27
N VAL A 219 -8.81 -4.06 -7.48
CA VAL A 219 -8.59 -2.69 -6.98
C VAL A 219 -7.35 -2.61 -6.08
N ALA A 220 -7.19 -3.60 -5.19
CA ALA A 220 -6.03 -3.72 -4.32
C ALA A 220 -4.71 -3.91 -5.09
N ARG A 221 -4.72 -4.66 -6.20
CA ARG A 221 -3.55 -4.80 -7.08
C ARG A 221 -3.16 -3.48 -7.73
N ILE A 222 -4.15 -2.71 -8.22
CA ILE A 222 -3.91 -1.37 -8.77
C ILE A 222 -3.28 -0.48 -7.69
N ALA A 223 -3.82 -0.47 -6.47
CA ALA A 223 -3.27 0.30 -5.36
C ALA A 223 -1.84 -0.10 -5.01
N ASN A 224 -1.55 -1.41 -4.92
CA ASN A 224 -0.20 -1.92 -4.65
C ASN A 224 0.80 -1.57 -5.76
N ALA A 225 0.41 -1.71 -7.02
CA ALA A 225 1.23 -1.32 -8.17
C ALA A 225 1.58 0.17 -8.11
N THR A 226 0.59 1.03 -7.82
CA THR A 226 0.85 2.47 -7.68
C THR A 226 1.78 2.79 -6.50
N MET A 227 1.61 2.13 -5.36
CA MET A 227 2.51 2.34 -4.20
C MET A 227 3.95 1.89 -4.48
N ARG A 228 4.17 0.96 -5.41
CA ARG A 228 5.50 0.53 -5.87
C ARG A 228 6.13 1.49 -6.88
N GLY A 229 5.39 2.49 -7.34
CA GLY A 229 5.84 3.44 -8.36
C GLY A 229 5.68 2.92 -9.80
N GLU A 230 4.81 1.93 -10.03
CA GLU A 230 4.44 1.54 -11.39
C GLU A 230 3.62 2.65 -12.08
N ASN A 231 3.60 2.68 -13.42
CA ASN A 231 2.91 3.68 -14.24
C ASN A 231 1.37 3.56 -14.21
N VAL A 232 0.79 3.71 -13.01
CA VAL A 232 -0.63 3.50 -12.74
C VAL A 232 -1.13 4.66 -11.89
N SER A 233 -2.20 5.32 -12.34
CA SER A 233 -2.77 6.46 -11.63
C SER A 233 -3.36 6.06 -10.28
N TRP A 234 -2.85 6.65 -9.19
CA TRP A 234 -3.41 6.46 -7.84
C TRP A 234 -4.88 6.90 -7.76
N LYS A 235 -5.28 7.89 -8.58
CA LYS A 235 -6.66 8.39 -8.64
C LYS A 235 -7.64 7.29 -9.09
N LEU A 236 -7.19 6.37 -9.95
CA LEU A 236 -8.03 5.27 -10.40
C LEU A 236 -8.42 4.36 -9.24
N ALA A 237 -7.44 3.87 -8.46
CA ALA A 237 -7.71 3.00 -7.32
C ALA A 237 -8.66 3.65 -6.31
N LEU A 238 -8.44 4.93 -5.97
CA LEU A 238 -9.32 5.65 -5.04
C LEU A 238 -10.72 5.89 -5.61
N SER A 239 -10.83 6.25 -6.89
CA SER A 239 -12.15 6.47 -7.52
C SER A 239 -12.98 5.20 -7.58
N LEU A 240 -12.32 4.04 -7.69
CA LEU A 240 -12.96 2.73 -7.65
C LEU A 240 -13.40 2.33 -6.23
N VAL A 241 -12.75 2.80 -5.17
CA VAL A 241 -13.21 2.49 -3.79
C VAL A 241 -14.29 3.46 -3.34
N LEU A 242 -14.14 4.77 -3.60
CA LEU A 242 -15.01 5.81 -3.05
C LEU A 242 -16.50 5.68 -3.42
N LYS A 243 -16.82 4.99 -4.51
CA LYS A 243 -18.20 4.78 -4.98
C LYS A 243 -18.83 3.48 -4.49
N HIS A 244 -18.10 2.67 -3.74
CA HIS A 244 -18.48 1.31 -3.39
C HIS A 244 -18.28 1.04 -1.89
N ARG A 245 -18.69 -0.15 -1.45
CA ARG A 245 -18.51 -0.62 -0.08
C ARG A 245 -17.04 -0.56 0.32
N VAL A 246 -16.78 0.03 1.48
CA VAL A 246 -15.46 0.00 2.11
C VAL A 246 -15.25 -1.38 2.73
N VAL A 247 -14.22 -2.08 2.28
CA VAL A 247 -13.81 -3.35 2.90
C VAL A 247 -12.76 -3.06 3.96
N GLU A 248 -13.15 -3.15 5.22
CA GLU A 248 -12.35 -2.75 6.39
C GLU A 248 -10.92 -3.31 6.38
N ASP A 249 -10.77 -4.56 5.91
CA ASP A 249 -9.47 -5.25 5.83
C ASP A 249 -8.40 -4.55 5.00
N LEU A 250 -8.81 -3.68 4.08
CA LEU A 250 -7.94 -2.95 3.17
C LEU A 250 -7.87 -1.46 3.47
N ASN A 251 -8.50 -0.97 4.55
CA ASN A 251 -8.47 0.44 4.95
C ASN A 251 -7.04 0.95 5.10
N GLU A 252 -6.18 0.20 5.77
CA GLU A 252 -4.76 0.53 5.89
C GLU A 252 -4.06 0.64 4.53
N MET A 253 -4.41 -0.21 3.55
CA MET A 253 -3.79 -0.17 2.23
C MET A 253 -4.14 1.13 1.49
N PHE A 254 -5.43 1.48 1.43
CA PHE A 254 -5.85 2.69 0.73
C PHE A 254 -5.39 3.96 1.43
N ALA A 255 -5.33 3.95 2.76
CA ALA A 255 -4.73 5.05 3.48
C ALA A 255 -3.21 5.13 3.30
N ARG A 256 -2.49 4.01 3.17
CA ARG A 256 -1.08 4.05 2.75
C ARG A 256 -0.94 4.65 1.36
N LEU A 257 -1.81 4.28 0.42
CA LEU A 257 -1.84 4.88 -0.92
C LEU A 257 -2.03 6.40 -0.84
N ILE A 258 -2.95 6.89 0.01
CA ILE A 258 -3.15 8.33 0.23
C ILE A 258 -1.91 8.97 0.85
N GLY A 259 -1.33 8.38 1.89
CA GLY A 259 -0.12 8.90 2.54
C GLY A 259 1.13 8.94 1.65
N VAL A 260 1.16 8.12 0.58
CA VAL A 260 2.24 8.09 -0.41
C VAL A 260 1.95 9.06 -1.58
N CYS A 261 0.73 9.05 -2.11
CA CYS A 261 0.42 9.71 -3.39
C CYS A 261 -0.30 11.05 -3.26
N CYS A 262 -1.10 11.25 -2.21
CA CYS A 262 -1.90 12.46 -2.01
C CYS A 262 -2.11 12.77 -0.51
N PRO A 263 -1.02 12.99 0.25
CA PRO A 263 -1.08 13.14 1.70
C PRO A 263 -1.96 14.30 2.16
N GLN A 264 -2.25 15.30 1.31
CA GLN A 264 -3.14 16.41 1.61
C GLN A 264 -4.56 15.99 2.01
N ASN A 265 -4.98 14.79 1.59
CA ASN A 265 -6.30 14.25 1.90
C ASN A 265 -6.32 13.39 3.17
N TRP A 266 -5.29 13.48 4.02
CA TRP A 266 -5.17 12.68 5.25
C TRP A 266 -6.43 12.75 6.12
N ARG A 267 -7.03 13.93 6.31
CA ARG A 267 -8.20 14.12 7.18
C ARG A 267 -9.41 13.35 6.66
N VAL A 268 -9.73 13.51 5.38
CA VAL A 268 -10.82 12.77 4.72
C VAL A 268 -10.57 11.27 4.80
N ALA A 269 -9.30 10.83 4.68
CA ALA A 269 -8.94 9.43 4.79
C ALA A 269 -9.11 8.88 6.22
N LEU A 270 -8.81 9.66 7.26
CA LEU A 270 -9.05 9.22 8.64
C LEU A 270 -10.54 8.99 8.89
N ASP A 271 -11.38 9.94 8.45
CA ASP A 271 -12.82 9.88 8.64
C ASP A 271 -13.45 8.74 7.81
N TYR A 272 -13.05 8.59 6.55
CA TYR A 272 -13.63 7.60 5.63
C TYR A 272 -13.19 6.16 5.91
N PHE A 273 -11.94 5.95 6.36
CA PHE A 273 -11.42 4.62 6.66
C PHE A 273 -11.43 4.28 8.16
N HIS A 274 -12.00 5.16 9.00
CA HIS A 274 -12.09 5.01 10.45
C HIS A 274 -10.74 4.62 11.09
N LEU A 275 -9.69 5.40 10.76
CA LEU A 275 -8.33 5.09 11.16
C LEU A 275 -7.95 5.81 12.45
N GLU A 276 -7.37 5.06 13.39
CA GLU A 276 -6.98 5.57 14.69
C GLU A 276 -5.52 5.23 15.06
N GLY A 277 -5.07 5.79 16.18
CA GLY A 277 -3.78 5.46 16.79
C GLY A 277 -2.57 5.76 15.91
N LYS A 278 -1.59 4.84 15.94
CA LYS A 278 -0.27 4.99 15.29
C LYS A 278 -0.37 5.26 13.80
N PHE A 279 -1.30 4.59 13.14
CA PHE A 279 -1.43 4.66 11.70
C PHE A 279 -2.07 5.98 11.26
N ALA A 280 -3.04 6.50 12.03
CA ALA A 280 -3.58 7.83 11.84
C ALA A 280 -2.51 8.93 11.99
N LEU A 281 -1.68 8.83 13.04
CA LEU A 281 -0.58 9.76 13.26
C LEU A 281 0.43 9.72 12.10
N TRP A 282 0.80 8.52 11.65
CA TRP A 282 1.67 8.35 10.49
C TRP A 282 1.07 8.98 9.24
N LEU A 283 -0.22 8.78 8.98
CA LEU A 283 -0.88 9.31 7.79
C LEU A 283 -0.87 10.84 7.78
N ALA A 284 -1.23 11.47 8.90
CA ALA A 284 -1.25 12.93 9.02
C ALA A 284 0.15 13.54 8.90
N SER A 285 1.16 12.90 9.48
CA SER A 285 2.54 13.37 9.42
C SER A 285 3.17 13.27 8.03
N ARG A 286 2.57 12.51 7.09
CA ARG A 286 2.98 12.51 5.68
C ARG A 286 2.71 13.84 4.98
N GLN A 287 1.65 14.55 5.35
CA GLN A 287 1.32 15.83 4.74
C GLN A 287 2.15 16.96 5.33
N SER A 288 2.07 17.08 6.65
CA SER A 288 2.78 18.12 7.37
C SER A 288 2.96 17.70 8.81
N TRP A 289 4.04 18.19 9.43
CA TRP A 289 4.28 17.99 10.85
C TRP A 289 3.18 18.61 11.72
N ARG A 290 2.55 19.71 11.27
CA ARG A 290 1.40 20.33 11.98
C ARG A 290 0.20 19.40 12.04
N ALA A 291 -0.12 18.75 10.92
CA ALA A 291 -1.17 17.73 10.89
C ALA A 291 -0.84 16.56 11.82
N GLY A 292 0.41 16.11 11.83
CA GLY A 292 0.89 15.10 12.78
C GLY A 292 0.68 15.52 14.24
N LEU A 293 1.00 16.77 14.60
CA LEU A 293 0.79 17.28 15.96
C LEU A 293 -0.69 17.37 16.36
N ILE A 294 -1.57 17.76 15.43
CA ILE A 294 -3.02 17.78 15.68
C ILE A 294 -3.50 16.37 16.04
N VAL A 295 -3.10 15.37 15.25
CA VAL A 295 -3.50 13.97 15.50
C VAL A 295 -2.85 13.40 16.76
N SER A 296 -1.63 13.80 17.10
CA SER A 296 -1.00 13.35 18.34
C SER A 296 -1.68 13.89 19.59
N GLN A 297 -2.37 15.04 19.49
CA GLN A 297 -3.13 15.63 20.60
C GLN A 297 -4.51 14.98 20.76
N SER A 298 -5.13 14.53 19.67
CA SER A 298 -6.45 13.89 19.70
C SER A 298 -6.39 12.41 20.04
N ASN A 299 -5.28 11.72 19.73
CA ASN A 299 -5.19 10.27 19.88
C ASN A 299 -4.48 9.86 21.18
N LEU A 300 -5.00 8.83 21.85
CA LEU A 300 -4.40 8.19 23.03
C LEU A 300 -3.21 7.29 22.64
N ILE A 301 -2.15 7.88 22.08
CA ILE A 301 -0.91 7.18 21.75
C ILE A 301 0.11 7.46 22.85
N PRO A 302 0.84 6.44 23.35
CA PRO A 302 1.97 6.68 24.25
C PRO A 302 2.95 7.71 23.69
N ILE A 303 3.37 8.64 24.54
CA ILE A 303 4.24 9.77 24.16
C ILE A 303 5.51 9.32 23.41
N SER A 304 6.16 8.24 23.87
CA SER A 304 7.36 7.67 23.25
C SER A 304 7.10 7.20 21.82
N GLU A 305 5.93 6.62 21.57
CA GLU A 305 5.55 6.14 20.24
C GLU A 305 5.15 7.28 19.32
N ALA A 306 4.44 8.29 19.85
CA ALA A 306 4.11 9.50 19.10
C ALA A 306 5.39 10.25 18.69
N TYR A 307 6.34 10.38 19.62
CA TYR A 307 7.66 10.94 19.35
C TYR A 307 8.41 10.16 18.26
N ASP A 308 8.49 8.83 18.37
CA ASP A 308 9.19 7.98 17.40
C ASP A 308 8.54 8.00 16.00
N ILE A 309 7.23 8.20 15.88
CA ILE A 309 6.57 8.38 14.58
C ILE A 309 6.90 9.76 14.00
N LEU A 310 6.76 10.82 14.80
CA LEU A 310 6.96 12.20 14.35
C LEU A 310 8.42 12.53 14.06
N SER A 311 9.37 11.90 14.75
CA SER A 311 10.81 12.06 14.52
C SER A 311 11.26 11.49 13.17
N ARG A 312 10.51 10.54 12.60
CA ARG A 312 10.77 9.98 11.26
C ARG A 312 10.15 10.81 10.13
N CYS A 313 9.42 11.86 10.48
CA CYS A 313 8.70 12.72 9.55
C CYS A 313 9.38 14.09 9.46
N ALA A 314 8.86 15.00 8.63
CA ALA A 314 9.42 16.33 8.46
C ALA A 314 9.16 17.30 9.63
N THR A 315 9.05 16.77 10.85
CA THR A 315 8.81 17.53 12.08
C THR A 315 10.11 18.17 12.53
N PRO A 316 10.15 19.50 12.76
CA PRO A 316 11.31 20.15 13.36
C PRO A 316 11.66 19.49 14.70
N THR A 317 12.96 19.26 14.94
CA THR A 317 13.45 18.61 16.17
C THR A 317 13.02 19.36 17.44
N THR A 318 12.87 20.68 17.37
CA THR A 318 12.37 21.51 18.48
C THR A 318 10.93 21.16 18.86
N GLU A 319 10.08 20.90 17.86
CA GLU A 319 8.67 20.56 18.07
C GLU A 319 8.52 19.10 18.51
N SER A 320 9.29 18.17 17.94
CA SER A 320 9.27 16.78 18.41
C SER A 320 9.74 16.66 19.86
N ARG A 321 10.77 17.40 20.27
CA ARG A 321 11.27 17.46 21.66
C ARG A 321 10.26 18.02 22.67
N LYS A 322 9.20 18.71 22.24
CA LYS A 322 8.13 19.12 23.16
C LYS A 322 7.29 17.94 23.64
N LEU A 323 7.25 16.84 22.86
CA LEU A 323 6.48 15.65 23.21
C LEU A 323 7.16 14.85 24.33
N ILE A 324 8.50 14.74 24.29
CA ILE A 324 9.26 13.99 25.28
C ILE A 324 10.39 14.86 25.83
N THR A 325 10.49 14.96 27.15
CA THR A 325 11.70 15.48 27.79
C THR A 325 12.82 14.49 27.46
N LEU A 326 13.72 14.86 26.55
CA LEU A 326 14.90 14.04 26.29
C LEU A 326 15.63 13.89 27.62
N SER A 327 15.68 12.66 28.12
CA SER A 327 16.52 12.37 29.27
C SER A 327 17.96 12.60 28.81
N GLY A 328 18.60 13.65 29.35
CA GLY A 328 19.99 13.98 29.04
C GLY A 328 21.01 12.92 29.50
N ALA A 329 20.54 11.82 30.09
CA ALA A 329 21.36 10.66 30.40
C ALA A 329 21.78 9.97 29.10
N SER A 330 23.01 10.27 28.65
CA SER A 330 23.70 9.43 27.70
C SER A 330 23.69 7.99 28.21
N LYS A 331 23.12 7.06 27.45
CA LYS A 331 22.97 5.66 27.87
C LYS A 331 23.79 4.74 26.97
N ARG A 332 24.61 3.92 27.60
CA ARG A 332 25.37 2.87 26.91
C ARG A 332 24.53 1.59 26.82
N ILE A 333 24.43 1.02 25.62
CA ILE A 333 23.76 -0.26 25.39
C ILE A 333 24.81 -1.38 25.39
N CYS A 334 24.63 -2.43 26.21
CA CYS A 334 25.57 -3.55 26.28
C CYS A 334 25.67 -4.33 24.94
N THR A 335 24.54 -4.55 24.27
CA THR A 335 24.47 -5.18 22.93
C THR A 335 23.75 -4.26 21.95
N PRO A 336 24.47 -3.42 21.17
CA PRO A 336 23.85 -2.50 20.23
C PRO A 336 23.26 -3.27 19.04
N SER A 337 22.03 -3.76 19.20
CA SER A 337 21.23 -4.32 18.11
C SER A 337 20.31 -3.24 17.53
N LYS A 338 19.87 -3.42 16.28
CA LYS A 338 18.86 -2.58 15.62
C LYS A 338 17.65 -2.31 16.51
N ARG A 339 17.12 -3.35 17.19
CA ARG A 339 15.95 -3.24 18.09
C ARG A 339 16.27 -2.48 19.36
N ALA A 340 17.42 -2.73 19.99
CA ALA A 340 17.82 -2.06 21.23
C ALA A 340 18.04 -0.56 21.01
N ILE A 341 18.77 -0.19 19.94
CA ILE A 341 19.00 1.21 19.56
C ILE A 341 17.65 1.90 19.30
N ALA A 342 16.79 1.29 18.48
CA ALA A 342 15.48 1.84 18.15
C ALA A 342 14.59 2.04 19.39
N SER A 343 14.59 1.08 20.32
CA SER A 343 13.82 1.17 21.56
C SER A 343 14.33 2.30 22.46
N MET A 344 15.65 2.43 22.65
CA MET A 344 16.20 3.50 23.50
C MET A 344 15.94 4.89 22.91
N LEU A 345 16.09 5.05 21.59
CA LEU A 345 15.79 6.31 20.90
C LEU A 345 14.29 6.66 21.00
N ALA A 346 13.40 5.67 20.86
CA ALA A 346 11.96 5.88 21.04
C ALA A 346 11.60 6.27 22.47
N SER A 347 12.36 5.80 23.47
CA SER A 347 12.20 6.18 24.87
C SER A 347 12.83 7.54 25.24
N GLY A 348 13.42 8.28 24.29
CA GLY A 348 13.98 9.61 24.55
C GLY A 348 15.38 9.63 25.17
N TYR A 349 16.13 8.52 25.10
CA TYR A 349 17.54 8.49 25.51
C TYR A 349 18.45 9.01 24.41
N LEU A 350 19.51 9.74 24.80
CA LEU A 350 20.63 10.04 23.93
C LEU A 350 21.63 8.88 24.00
N LEU A 351 22.01 8.33 22.84
CA LEU A 351 22.99 7.25 22.77
C LEU A 351 24.37 7.81 22.42
N GLU A 352 25.43 7.18 22.94
CA GLU A 352 26.80 7.55 22.61
C GLU A 352 27.06 7.45 21.09
N GLU A 353 27.60 8.51 20.50
CA GLU A 353 27.95 8.57 19.08
C GLU A 353 28.94 7.46 18.68
N LEU A 354 29.84 7.08 19.60
CA LEU A 354 30.77 5.96 19.41
C LEU A 354 30.05 4.63 19.17
N GLN A 355 28.96 4.35 19.89
CA GLN A 355 28.19 3.11 19.71
C GLN A 355 27.43 3.11 18.39
N LEU A 356 26.85 4.25 18.01
CA LEU A 356 26.14 4.40 16.74
C LEU A 356 27.10 4.29 15.55
N SER A 357 28.29 4.86 15.68
CA SER A 357 29.38 4.76 14.70
C SER A 357 29.93 3.33 14.62
N ALA A 358 30.07 2.61 15.74
CA ALA A 358 30.45 1.20 15.74
C ALA A 358 29.39 0.33 15.06
N PHE A 359 28.10 0.55 15.36
CA PHE A 359 26.99 -0.17 14.74
C PHE A 359 26.95 0.06 13.22
N SER A 360 27.04 1.31 12.76
CA SER A 360 27.07 1.62 11.33
C SER A 360 28.29 1.05 10.60
N LYS A 361 29.46 0.97 11.27
CA LYS A 361 30.64 0.24 10.75
C LYS A 361 30.36 -1.25 10.59
N VAL A 362 29.67 -1.87 11.53
CA VAL A 362 29.29 -3.29 11.44
C VAL A 362 28.34 -3.49 10.26
N CYS A 363 27.26 -2.69 10.16
CA CYS A 363 26.32 -2.75 9.03
C CYS A 363 27.03 -2.60 7.68
N GLN A 364 27.96 -1.65 7.57
CA GLN A 364 28.76 -1.48 6.36
C GLN A 364 29.59 -2.73 6.04
N ARG A 365 30.30 -3.30 7.03
CA ARG A 365 31.13 -4.51 6.82
C ARG A 365 30.31 -5.74 6.45
N THR A 366 29.12 -5.89 7.01
CA THR A 366 28.22 -7.03 6.73
C THR A 366 27.33 -6.81 5.52
N GLY A 367 27.35 -5.61 4.92
CA GLY A 367 26.42 -5.21 3.88
C GLY A 367 24.95 -5.10 4.34
N ASP A 368 24.71 -4.95 5.65
CA ASP A 368 23.36 -4.80 6.22
C ASP A 368 22.87 -3.34 6.11
N TRP A 369 22.61 -2.93 4.87
CA TRP A 369 22.08 -1.61 4.55
C TRP A 369 20.65 -1.41 5.07
N GLU A 370 19.86 -2.48 5.25
CA GLU A 370 18.49 -2.41 5.75
C GLU A 370 18.43 -1.95 7.21
N SER A 371 19.32 -2.47 8.05
CA SER A 371 19.42 -2.03 9.46
C SER A 371 19.92 -0.60 9.58
N ALA A 372 20.91 -0.22 8.76
CA ALA A 372 21.42 1.15 8.73
C ALA A 372 20.33 2.14 8.27
N LEU A 373 19.61 1.80 7.20
CA LEU A 373 18.52 2.63 6.67
C LEU A 373 17.35 2.76 7.65
N PHE A 374 17.03 1.70 8.39
CA PHE A 374 15.98 1.72 9.40
C PHE A 374 16.22 2.75 10.53
N LEU A 375 17.49 2.99 10.86
CA LEU A 375 17.90 3.96 11.87
C LEU A 375 18.28 5.32 11.27
N PHE A 376 18.36 5.44 9.94
CA PHE A 376 18.83 6.64 9.23
C PHE A 376 18.09 7.91 9.67
N TYR A 377 16.76 7.87 9.71
CA TYR A 377 15.92 9.00 10.12
C TYR A 377 15.83 9.18 11.64
N ARG A 378 16.39 8.25 12.43
CA ARG A 378 16.40 8.35 13.91
C ARG A 378 17.71 8.88 14.45
N VAL A 379 18.80 8.70 13.70
CA VAL A 379 20.15 9.08 14.09
C VAL A 379 20.59 10.26 13.22
N ALA A 380 20.66 11.45 13.82
CA ALA A 380 20.99 12.70 13.12
C ALA A 380 22.50 12.97 13.02
N THR A 381 23.37 12.00 13.32
CA THR A 381 24.83 12.19 13.22
C THR A 381 25.29 12.01 11.78
N ASP A 382 26.07 12.97 11.27
CA ASP A 382 26.64 12.95 9.91
C ASP A 382 27.38 11.64 9.60
N GLU A 383 28.15 11.11 10.55
CA GLU A 383 28.94 9.90 10.35
C GLU A 383 28.07 8.65 10.16
N PHE A 384 27.00 8.51 10.95
CA PHE A 384 26.05 7.41 10.79
C PHE A 384 25.34 7.48 9.44
N GLN A 385 24.83 8.66 9.08
CA GLN A 385 24.10 8.87 7.83
C GLN A 385 24.99 8.61 6.62
N ARG A 386 26.22 9.11 6.65
CA ARG A 386 27.23 8.85 5.62
C ARG A 386 27.48 7.35 5.44
N ARG A 387 27.70 6.61 6.53
CA ARG A 387 27.96 5.16 6.47
C ARG A 387 26.73 4.37 6.02
N ALA A 388 25.54 4.78 6.42
CA ALA A 388 24.30 4.16 5.98
C ALA A 388 24.10 4.31 4.47
N ILE A 389 24.32 5.52 3.92
CA ILE A 389 24.28 5.76 2.47
C ILE A 389 25.37 4.96 1.76
N PHE A 390 26.58 4.90 2.32
CA PHE A 390 27.67 4.13 1.72
C PHE A 390 27.37 2.63 1.66
N SER A 391 26.91 2.05 2.76
CA SER A 391 26.48 0.64 2.83
C SER A 391 25.38 0.35 1.81
N LEU A 392 24.45 1.28 1.63
CA LEU A 392 23.40 1.18 0.63
C LEU A 392 23.94 1.21 -0.80
N LEU A 393 24.90 2.10 -1.11
CA LEU A 393 25.52 2.21 -2.44
C LEU A 393 26.41 1.00 -2.78
N GLU A 394 27.15 0.45 -1.81
CA GLU A 394 28.04 -0.71 -2.04
C GLU A 394 27.26 -2.03 -2.13
N SER A 395 26.25 -2.22 -1.26
CA SER A 395 25.59 -3.51 -1.09
C SER A 395 24.26 -3.64 -1.84
N CYS A 396 23.69 -2.55 -2.38
CA CYS A 396 22.46 -2.57 -3.16
C CYS A 396 22.72 -2.21 -4.65
N PRO A 397 22.99 -3.19 -5.53
CA PRO A 397 23.39 -2.92 -6.92
C PRO A 397 22.30 -2.24 -7.78
N ASN A 398 21.03 -2.36 -7.38
CA ASN A 398 19.87 -1.85 -8.12
C ASN A 398 19.34 -0.51 -7.60
N ILE A 399 20.08 0.18 -6.73
CA ILE A 399 19.62 1.46 -6.22
C ILE A 399 19.74 2.56 -7.28
N THR A 400 18.65 3.32 -7.46
CA THR A 400 18.64 4.50 -8.33
C THR A 400 19.12 5.73 -7.59
N THR A 401 19.76 6.66 -8.30
CA THR A 401 20.23 7.94 -7.77
C THR A 401 19.10 8.71 -7.09
N GLU A 402 17.90 8.68 -7.65
CA GLU A 402 16.71 9.33 -7.12
C GLU A 402 16.34 8.82 -5.72
N LYS A 403 16.46 7.50 -5.49
CA LYS A 403 16.20 6.91 -4.18
C LYS A 403 17.23 7.34 -3.15
N VAL A 404 18.51 7.41 -3.54
CA VAL A 404 19.58 7.90 -2.65
C VAL A 404 19.41 9.38 -2.35
N LEU A 405 19.12 10.19 -3.37
CA LEU A 405 18.84 11.62 -3.20
C LEU A 405 17.60 11.85 -2.34
N GLY A 406 16.60 10.97 -2.39
CA GLY A 406 15.45 11.02 -1.48
C GLY A 406 15.80 10.90 0.01
N LEU A 407 16.92 10.26 0.35
CA LEU A 407 17.42 10.21 1.74
C LEU A 407 18.04 11.54 2.17
N VAL A 408 18.52 12.33 1.21
CA VAL A 408 19.13 13.64 1.43
C VAL A 408 18.06 14.72 1.29
N ASN A 409 17.60 15.27 2.40
CA ASN A 409 16.52 16.27 2.38
C ASN A 409 16.89 17.46 3.28
N ASN A 410 15.96 18.41 3.44
CA ASN A 410 16.20 19.63 4.22
C ASN A 410 16.50 19.36 5.71
N LEU A 411 16.15 18.19 6.25
CA LEU A 411 16.41 17.80 7.65
C LEU A 411 17.75 17.08 7.79
N HIS A 412 18.19 16.41 6.73
CA HIS A 412 19.43 15.66 6.64
C HIS A 412 20.18 16.10 5.38
N PRO A 413 20.67 17.36 5.33
CA PRO A 413 21.47 17.81 4.21
C PRO A 413 22.73 16.95 4.14
N ALA A 414 23.13 16.55 2.94
CA ALA A 414 24.33 15.74 2.80
C ALA A 414 25.54 16.57 3.22
N SER A 415 26.34 16.02 4.14
CA SER A 415 27.65 16.55 4.45
C SER A 415 28.55 16.51 3.22
N ALA A 416 29.59 17.33 3.18
CA ALA A 416 30.47 17.40 2.02
C ALA A 416 31.12 16.04 1.68
N SER A 417 31.43 15.23 2.70
CA SER A 417 31.94 13.87 2.54
C SER A 417 30.89 12.92 1.95
N THR A 418 29.62 13.06 2.35
CA THR A 418 28.52 12.30 1.77
C THR A 418 28.30 12.66 0.30
N THR A 419 28.35 13.95 -0.04
CA THR A 419 28.25 14.42 -1.42
C THR A 419 29.38 13.92 -2.30
N TYR A 420 30.63 14.02 -1.82
CA TYR A 420 31.81 13.48 -2.50
C TYR A 420 31.63 12.00 -2.86
N MET A 421 31.19 11.21 -1.88
CA MET A 421 30.95 9.78 -2.02
C MET A 421 29.85 9.48 -3.03
N MET A 422 28.70 10.17 -2.96
CA MET A 422 27.60 10.00 -3.92
C MET A 422 28.04 10.31 -5.36
N ILE A 423 28.84 11.35 -5.56
CA ILE A 423 29.39 11.70 -6.88
C ILE A 423 30.34 10.60 -7.38
N LYS A 424 31.21 10.07 -6.53
CA LYS A 424 32.14 9.01 -6.90
C LYS A 424 31.44 7.70 -7.31
N HIS A 425 30.28 7.41 -6.73
CA HIS A 425 29.45 6.25 -7.07
C HIS A 425 28.51 6.48 -8.26
N SER A 426 28.44 7.70 -8.81
CA SER A 426 27.60 7.96 -9.98
C SER A 426 28.15 7.25 -11.23
N LYS A 427 27.25 6.82 -12.12
CA LYS A 427 27.62 6.08 -13.34
C LYS A 427 27.98 7.00 -14.50
N SER A 428 27.67 8.29 -14.39
CA SER A 428 27.84 9.28 -15.45
C SER A 428 28.02 10.70 -14.91
N TRP A 429 28.64 11.57 -15.71
CA TRP A 429 28.79 12.99 -15.36
C TRP A 429 27.46 13.74 -15.24
N THR A 430 26.42 13.33 -16.00
CA THR A 430 25.08 13.94 -15.93
C THR A 430 24.42 13.63 -14.59
N GLU A 431 24.53 12.39 -14.14
CA GLU A 431 24.08 11.95 -12.82
C GLU A 431 24.84 12.68 -11.71
N ALA A 432 26.16 12.76 -11.80
CA ALA A 432 26.99 13.52 -10.86
C ALA A 432 26.58 15.01 -10.77
N LEU A 433 26.30 15.63 -11.92
CA LEU A 433 25.84 17.02 -11.99
C LEU A 433 24.46 17.17 -11.35
N HIS A 434 23.57 16.20 -11.55
CA HIS A 434 22.26 16.17 -10.91
C HIS A 434 22.39 16.09 -9.38
N ILE A 435 23.23 15.18 -8.87
CA ILE A 435 23.55 15.06 -7.44
C ILE A 435 24.07 16.39 -6.89
N LEU A 436 25.08 16.98 -7.56
CA LEU A 436 25.69 18.24 -7.13
C LEU A 436 24.64 19.36 -7.02
N ARG A 437 23.82 19.56 -8.05
CA ARG A 437 22.75 20.58 -8.04
C ARG A 437 21.72 20.31 -6.95
N TYR A 438 21.30 19.06 -6.80
CA TYR A 438 20.26 18.67 -5.85
C TYR A 438 20.68 18.92 -4.40
N VAL A 439 21.92 18.57 -4.07
CA VAL A 439 22.49 18.64 -2.72
C VAL A 439 22.83 20.10 -2.36
N MET A 440 23.36 20.86 -3.31
CA MET A 440 23.59 22.30 -3.13
C MET A 440 22.30 23.10 -2.94
N ALA A 441 21.23 22.76 -3.66
CA ALA A 441 19.93 23.40 -3.49
C ALA A 441 19.35 23.22 -2.07
N ARG A 442 19.87 22.23 -1.32
CA ARG A 442 19.50 21.91 0.07
C ARG A 442 20.51 22.44 1.10
N GLY A 443 21.44 23.31 0.67
CA GLY A 443 22.33 24.05 1.57
C GLY A 443 23.73 23.46 1.73
N THR A 444 24.06 22.32 1.10
CA THR A 444 25.41 21.77 1.19
C THR A 444 26.41 22.69 0.50
N ARG A 445 27.41 23.15 1.26
CA ARG A 445 28.48 23.98 0.73
C ARG A 445 29.43 23.11 -0.10
N CYS A 446 29.63 23.51 -1.36
CA CYS A 446 30.62 22.88 -2.21
C CYS A 446 32.03 23.21 -1.73
N ASN A 447 32.92 22.24 -1.78
CA ASN A 447 34.32 22.37 -1.39
C ASN A 447 35.23 21.77 -2.48
N PRO A 448 36.56 21.91 -2.38
CA PRO A 448 37.46 21.37 -3.38
C PRO A 448 37.36 19.84 -3.57
N GLN A 449 37.01 19.09 -2.54
CA GLN A 449 36.89 17.62 -2.62
C GLN A 449 35.70 17.23 -3.49
N ILE A 450 34.54 17.86 -3.31
CA ILE A 450 33.34 17.66 -4.15
C ILE A 450 33.65 17.97 -5.61
N LEU A 451 34.33 19.10 -5.88
CA LEU A 451 34.72 19.47 -7.23
C LEU A 451 35.71 18.47 -7.84
N SER A 452 36.66 17.96 -7.05
CA SER A 452 37.58 16.90 -7.49
C SER A 452 36.81 15.65 -7.91
N ALA A 453 35.87 15.17 -7.11
CA ALA A 453 35.04 14.01 -7.47
C ALA A 453 34.21 14.26 -8.74
N PHE A 454 33.68 15.48 -8.91
CA PHE A 454 32.96 15.85 -10.13
C PHE A 454 33.87 15.89 -11.37
N MET A 455 35.16 16.19 -11.21
CA MET A 455 36.12 16.12 -12.31
C MET A 455 36.51 14.68 -12.67
N ASP A 456 36.46 13.77 -11.69
CA ASP A 456 36.84 12.36 -11.86
C ASP A 456 35.81 11.58 -12.69
N VAL A 457 34.54 12.01 -12.72
CA VAL A 457 33.48 11.45 -13.59
C VAL A 457 33.52 11.97 -15.03
N ASP A 458 34.56 12.74 -15.37
CA ASP A 458 34.85 13.23 -16.72
C ASP A 458 33.75 14.02 -17.45
N PRO A 459 33.26 15.14 -16.88
CA PRO A 459 32.29 16.01 -17.55
C PRO A 459 32.91 16.73 -18.76
N PRO A 460 32.10 17.04 -19.80
CA PRO A 460 32.52 17.89 -20.91
C PRO A 460 33.09 19.24 -20.43
N PHE A 461 34.11 19.74 -21.13
CA PHE A 461 34.85 20.95 -20.72
C PHE A 461 33.95 22.17 -20.53
N ASN A 462 32.97 22.38 -21.42
CA ASN A 462 31.99 23.47 -21.32
C ASN A 462 31.11 23.39 -20.06
N VAL A 463 30.73 22.18 -19.63
CA VAL A 463 29.98 21.96 -18.38
C VAL A 463 30.87 22.20 -17.18
N LEU A 464 32.09 21.65 -17.20
CA LEU A 464 33.06 21.80 -16.11
C LEU A 464 33.43 23.28 -15.90
N SER A 465 33.73 24.01 -16.98
CA SER A 465 34.07 25.43 -16.92
C SER A 465 32.92 26.27 -16.36
N LEU A 466 31.68 25.97 -16.76
CA LEU A 466 30.48 26.62 -16.22
C LEU A 466 30.29 26.34 -14.73
N VAL A 467 30.45 25.08 -14.30
CA VAL A 467 30.36 24.69 -12.88
C VAL A 467 31.42 25.44 -12.07
N LEU A 468 32.69 25.41 -12.49
CA LEU A 468 33.77 26.09 -11.77
C LEU A 468 33.59 27.62 -11.73
N ARG A 469 33.06 28.22 -12.80
CA ARG A 469 32.73 29.66 -12.83
C ARG A 469 31.63 30.03 -11.84
N LYS A 470 30.63 29.16 -11.65
CA LYS A 470 29.59 29.36 -10.62
C LYS A 470 30.12 29.10 -9.20
N MET A 471 31.12 28.24 -9.07
CA MET A 471 31.63 27.75 -7.79
C MET A 471 32.99 28.35 -7.41
N LYS A 472 33.29 29.59 -7.82
CA LYS A 472 34.61 30.23 -7.62
C LYS A 472 35.12 30.12 -6.19
N ASN A 473 34.26 30.30 -5.19
CA ASN A 473 34.61 30.26 -3.78
C ASN A 473 35.07 28.89 -3.28
N ALA A 474 34.73 27.80 -4.00
CA ALA A 474 35.11 26.43 -3.67
C ALA A 474 36.35 25.94 -4.44
N THR A 475 36.89 26.77 -5.36
CA THR A 475 38.05 26.38 -6.18
C THR A 475 39.37 26.61 -5.45
N ASN A 476 40.36 25.74 -5.67
CA ASN A 476 41.72 25.90 -5.16
C ASN A 476 42.74 25.84 -6.32
N LYS A 477 44.01 26.15 -6.02
CA LYS A 477 45.11 26.09 -7.03
C LYS A 477 45.25 24.71 -7.69
N GLY A 478 44.82 23.63 -7.04
CA GLY A 478 44.86 22.27 -7.59
C GLY A 478 43.78 22.04 -8.65
N ILE A 479 42.54 22.45 -8.37
CA ILE A 479 41.41 22.36 -9.32
C ILE A 479 41.66 23.20 -10.56
N LEU A 480 42.17 24.43 -10.39
CA LEU A 480 42.50 25.30 -11.52
C LEU A 480 43.61 24.71 -12.40
N ARG A 481 44.61 24.04 -11.80
CA ARG A 481 45.63 23.30 -12.56
C ARG A 481 45.02 22.15 -13.36
N ARG A 482 44.14 21.35 -12.75
CA ARG A 482 43.42 20.25 -13.44
C ARG A 482 42.50 20.75 -14.56
N LEU A 483 41.91 21.94 -14.42
CA LEU A 483 41.10 22.55 -15.48
C LEU A 483 41.97 22.94 -16.67
N LYS A 484 43.09 23.65 -16.43
CA LYS A 484 44.04 24.06 -17.48
C LYS A 484 44.62 22.87 -18.24
N SER A 485 44.95 21.78 -17.54
CA SER A 485 45.44 20.56 -18.21
C SER A 485 44.38 19.94 -19.13
N ARG A 486 43.09 20.05 -18.79
CA ARG A 486 42.00 19.59 -19.66
C ARG A 486 41.74 20.52 -20.84
N GLU A 487 41.89 21.83 -20.65
CA GLU A 487 41.82 22.82 -21.73
C GLU A 487 42.91 22.57 -22.78
N ASN A 488 44.15 22.34 -22.31
CA ASN A 488 45.29 22.07 -23.20
C ASN A 488 45.26 20.67 -23.83
N GLY A 489 44.76 19.65 -23.11
CA GLY A 489 44.64 18.29 -23.62
C GLY A 489 43.48 18.08 -24.60
N GLY A 490 42.51 19.01 -24.65
CA GLY A 490 41.37 18.97 -25.58
C GLY A 490 41.72 19.31 -27.03
N PHE A 491 42.92 19.82 -27.31
CA PHE A 491 43.43 20.09 -28.66
C PHE A 491 44.19 18.89 -29.28
N SER A 492 44.06 17.70 -28.71
CA SER A 492 44.64 16.47 -29.28
C SER A 492 43.59 15.37 -29.41
N ARG A 493 42.59 15.61 -30.27
CA ARG A 493 41.90 14.57 -31.04
C ARG A 493 41.60 15.08 -32.43
#